data_AF-A0A5C7Z1F4-F1
#
_entry.id   AF-A0A5C7Z1F4-F1
#
_cell.length_a   1.000
_cell.length_b   1.000
_cell.length_c   1.000
_cell.angle_alpha   90.00
_cell.angle_beta   90.00
_cell.angle_gamma   90.00
#
_symmetry.space_group_name_H-M   'P 1'
#
loop_
_entity.id
_entity.type
_entity.pdbx_description
1 polymer ?
#
loop_
_entity_poly.entity_id
_entity_poly.type
_entity_poly.pdbx_seq_one_letter_code
_entity_poly.pdbx_strand_id
1 'polypeptide(L)'
;LPIINEQLKDFKEDKNLVMYCTGGIRCEKASAYFKHQGFKNVFQLEGGIINYAKQIKEEGLESKFIGKNFVFDHRLGERITDDIVSQCHQCGKPCDNHTNCLNDGCHLLFIQCDECKAAMENCCSTECLEITHLPLAEQVKLRRGKQVGNKVFRKGKSENLKFKHSGELSDKPLAVAEKTKDIRQKIKVKKVLLGKAEHYYVKAQVGLFVIENQELNVGDSILISGPTTGNQELVLEKMFVNGTESSSAKVGDKVTFEVPFRVRLSDKLFKIIS
;
A
#
# COMPACT_ATOMS: atom_id res chain seq x y z
N LEU A 1 15.78 -9.72 -25.82
CA LEU A 1 17.23 -9.44 -25.68
C LEU A 1 17.95 -9.43 -27.04
N PRO A 2 17.74 -10.40 -27.95
CA PRO A 2 18.42 -10.41 -29.26
C PRO A 2 18.18 -9.14 -30.09
N ILE A 3 16.94 -8.64 -30.10
CA ILE A 3 16.56 -7.41 -30.80
C ILE A 3 17.38 -6.19 -30.35
N ILE A 4 17.62 -6.04 -29.04
CA ILE A 4 18.41 -4.92 -28.50
C ILE A 4 19.88 -5.07 -28.88
N ASN A 5 20.41 -6.30 -28.84
CA ASN A 5 21.79 -6.57 -29.26
C ASN A 5 22.00 -6.22 -30.73
N GLU A 6 21.04 -6.54 -31.60
CA GLU A 6 21.08 -6.17 -33.02
C GLU A 6 20.97 -4.66 -33.24
N GLN A 7 20.03 -4.00 -32.55
CA GLN A 7 19.82 -2.55 -32.66
C GLN A 7 21.01 -1.71 -32.16
N LEU A 8 21.74 -2.21 -31.17
CA LEU A 8 22.84 -1.49 -30.52
C LEU A 8 24.22 -2.10 -30.82
N LYS A 9 24.32 -2.98 -31.81
CA LYS A 9 25.55 -3.73 -32.12
C LYS A 9 26.76 -2.83 -32.38
N ASP A 10 26.52 -1.66 -33.00
CA ASP A 10 27.56 -0.70 -33.41
C ASP A 10 27.91 0.29 -32.28
N PHE A 11 27.23 0.21 -31.13
CA PHE A 11 27.38 1.15 -30.00
C PHE A 11 27.85 0.48 -28.70
N LYS A 12 28.44 -0.71 -28.81
CA LYS A 12 28.87 -1.51 -27.65
C LYS A 12 29.94 -0.85 -26.78
N GLU A 13 30.70 0.05 -27.38
CA GLU A 13 31.88 0.68 -26.80
C GLU A 13 31.56 2.03 -26.15
N ASP A 14 30.80 2.87 -26.86
CA ASP A 14 30.69 4.30 -26.52
C ASP A 14 29.40 4.66 -25.76
N LYS A 15 28.33 3.87 -25.89
CA LYS A 15 27.04 4.21 -25.29
C LYS A 15 26.82 3.53 -23.95
N ASN A 16 26.29 4.31 -23.01
CA ASN A 16 25.84 3.82 -21.72
C ASN A 16 24.48 3.12 -21.87
N LEU A 17 24.46 1.81 -21.58
CA LEU A 17 23.23 1.03 -21.48
C LEU A 17 22.76 1.04 -20.02
N VAL A 18 21.76 1.88 -19.73
CA VAL A 18 21.14 1.93 -18.40
C VAL A 18 19.86 1.10 -18.41
N MET A 19 19.75 0.15 -17.49
CA MET A 19 18.59 -0.72 -17.37
C MET A 19 17.94 -0.59 -16.00
N TYR A 20 16.62 -0.71 -15.97
CA TYR A 20 15.86 -0.76 -14.73
C TYR A 20 14.68 -1.71 -14.86
N CYS A 21 14.24 -2.24 -13.72
CA CYS A 21 12.99 -2.98 -13.60
C CYS A 21 12.39 -2.73 -12.22
N THR A 22 11.23 -3.31 -11.92
CA THR A 22 10.50 -3.07 -10.67
C THR A 22 11.38 -3.23 -9.42
N GLY A 23 12.18 -4.31 -9.32
CA GLY A 23 12.98 -4.65 -8.13
C GLY A 23 14.38 -5.19 -8.43
N GLY A 24 14.98 -4.83 -9.56
CA GLY A 24 16.37 -5.19 -9.92
C GLY A 24 16.60 -6.59 -10.51
N ILE A 25 15.89 -7.64 -10.08
CA ILE A 25 16.22 -9.04 -10.41
C ILE A 25 16.32 -9.38 -11.92
N ARG A 26 15.52 -8.73 -12.79
CA ARG A 26 15.61 -8.92 -14.24
C ARG A 26 16.86 -8.26 -14.82
N CYS A 27 17.27 -7.13 -14.25
CA CYS A 27 18.46 -6.39 -14.65
C CYS A 27 19.73 -7.18 -14.30
N GLU A 28 19.77 -7.91 -13.19
CA GLU A 28 20.92 -8.79 -12.86
C GLU A 28 21.25 -9.77 -13.99
N LYS A 29 20.22 -10.45 -14.51
CA LYS A 29 20.40 -11.40 -15.61
C LYS A 29 20.70 -10.71 -16.93
N ALA A 30 20.01 -9.60 -17.22
CA ALA A 30 20.19 -8.87 -18.46
C ALA A 30 21.56 -8.18 -18.55
N SER A 31 22.06 -7.62 -17.44
CA SER A 31 23.36 -6.95 -17.38
C SER A 31 24.50 -7.94 -17.60
N ALA A 32 24.43 -9.13 -16.98
CA ALA A 32 25.36 -10.22 -17.25
C ALA A 32 25.34 -10.63 -18.73
N TYR A 33 24.15 -10.77 -19.33
CA TYR A 33 24.01 -11.09 -20.74
C TYR A 33 24.65 -10.03 -21.65
N PHE A 34 24.36 -8.74 -21.45
CA PHE A 34 24.91 -7.68 -22.30
C PHE A 34 26.42 -7.49 -22.14
N LYS A 35 26.95 -7.64 -20.93
CA LYS A 35 28.40 -7.67 -20.71
C LYS A 35 29.05 -8.82 -21.49
N HIS A 36 28.46 -10.02 -21.47
CA HIS A 36 28.93 -11.15 -22.27
C HIS A 36 28.82 -10.91 -23.79
N GLN A 37 27.86 -10.12 -24.24
CA GLN A 37 27.73 -9.72 -25.66
C GLN A 37 28.72 -8.61 -26.08
N GLY A 38 29.58 -8.14 -25.17
CA GLY A 38 30.64 -7.17 -25.45
C GLY A 38 30.27 -5.71 -25.20
N PHE A 39 29.13 -5.42 -24.56
CA PHE A 39 28.84 -4.05 -24.14
C PHE A 39 29.72 -3.66 -22.95
N LYS A 40 30.51 -2.58 -23.10
CA LYS A 40 31.41 -2.11 -22.04
C LYS A 40 30.68 -1.37 -20.93
N ASN A 41 29.79 -0.46 -21.30
CA ASN A 41 29.15 0.47 -20.39
C ASN A 41 27.73 0.01 -20.03
N VAL A 42 27.63 -1.00 -19.17
CA VAL A 42 26.34 -1.58 -18.73
C VAL A 42 26.06 -1.19 -17.28
N PHE A 43 25.01 -0.40 -17.08
CA PHE A 43 24.56 0.10 -15.79
C PHE A 43 23.16 -0.40 -15.47
N GLN A 44 22.89 -0.54 -14.18
CA GLN A 44 21.57 -0.93 -13.70
C GLN A 44 21.17 -0.11 -12.47
N LEU A 45 19.88 0.11 -12.31
CA LEU A 45 19.32 0.74 -11.13
C LEU A 45 19.30 -0.25 -9.96
N GLU A 46 20.14 -0.01 -8.96
CA GLU A 46 20.27 -0.88 -7.78
C GLU A 46 18.95 -0.93 -6.99
N GLY A 47 18.46 -2.15 -6.74
CA GLY A 47 17.16 -2.37 -6.11
C GLY A 47 15.94 -1.99 -6.98
N GLY A 48 16.17 -1.54 -8.22
CA GLY A 48 15.13 -1.19 -9.18
C GLY A 48 14.30 0.04 -8.80
N ILE A 49 13.14 0.17 -9.46
CA ILE A 49 12.24 1.31 -9.30
C ILE A 49 11.75 1.46 -7.85
N ILE A 50 11.52 0.34 -7.13
CA ILE A 50 11.07 0.38 -5.74
C ILE A 50 12.11 1.06 -4.84
N ASN A 51 13.39 0.68 -4.96
CA ASN A 51 14.46 1.30 -4.17
C ASN A 51 14.68 2.77 -4.56
N TYR A 52 14.61 3.07 -5.87
CA TYR A 52 14.65 4.46 -6.36
C TYR A 52 13.55 5.33 -5.74
N ALA A 53 12.30 4.86 -5.74
CA ALA A 53 11.17 5.59 -5.17
C ALA A 53 11.31 5.83 -3.66
N LYS A 54 12.02 4.93 -2.95
CA LYS A 54 12.36 5.10 -1.54
C LYS A 54 13.43 6.18 -1.36
N GLN A 55 14.55 6.08 -2.07
CA GLN A 55 15.67 7.01 -1.97
C GLN A 55 15.27 8.46 -2.28
N ILE A 56 14.51 8.69 -3.36
CA ILE A 56 14.06 10.05 -3.68
C ILE A 56 13.19 10.68 -2.58
N LYS A 57 12.44 9.88 -1.84
CA LYS A 57 11.61 10.37 -0.71
C LYS A 57 12.47 10.67 0.52
N GLU A 58 13.43 9.80 0.81
CA GLU A 58 14.34 9.96 1.96
C GLU A 58 15.30 11.15 1.76
N GLU A 59 15.77 11.37 0.53
CA GLU A 59 16.73 12.42 0.18
C GLU A 59 16.06 13.71 -0.33
N GLY A 60 14.74 13.71 -0.53
CA GLY A 60 13.99 14.88 -1.03
C GLY A 60 14.33 15.25 -2.48
N LEU A 61 14.63 14.26 -3.32
CA LEU A 61 15.01 14.46 -4.72
C LEU A 61 13.78 14.52 -5.64
N GLU A 62 13.93 15.25 -6.75
CA GLU A 62 12.93 15.25 -7.83
C GLU A 62 12.90 13.89 -8.54
N SER A 63 11.70 13.31 -8.68
CA SER A 63 11.49 12.06 -9.42
C SER A 63 11.67 12.29 -10.93
N LYS A 64 12.49 11.44 -11.57
CA LYS A 64 12.54 11.28 -13.03
C LYS A 64 11.61 10.17 -13.52
N PHE A 65 11.07 9.37 -12.60
CA PHE A 65 10.01 8.42 -12.91
C PHE A 65 8.68 9.17 -13.04
N ILE A 66 7.88 8.83 -14.06
CA ILE A 66 6.58 9.45 -14.33
C ILE A 66 5.48 8.38 -14.16
N GLY A 67 4.61 8.60 -13.17
CA GLY A 67 3.36 7.91 -12.93
C GLY A 67 3.44 6.77 -11.93
N LYS A 68 2.83 5.63 -12.28
CA LYS A 68 2.62 4.48 -11.39
C LYS A 68 3.44 3.27 -11.82
N ASN A 69 4.24 2.72 -10.90
CA ASN A 69 5.03 1.53 -11.13
C ASN A 69 4.18 0.27 -10.95
N PHE A 70 4.13 -0.62 -11.94
CA PHE A 70 3.40 -1.88 -11.82
C PHE A 70 4.10 -2.87 -10.88
N VAL A 71 3.36 -3.44 -9.92
CA VAL A 71 3.84 -4.48 -9.00
C VAL A 71 3.03 -5.77 -9.15
N PHE A 72 3.70 -6.91 -8.93
CA PHE A 72 3.16 -8.25 -9.19
C PHE A 72 2.48 -8.84 -7.95
N ASP A 73 1.63 -8.05 -7.30
CA ASP A 73 0.80 -8.48 -6.17
C ASP A 73 -0.58 -7.82 -6.25
N HIS A 74 -1.41 -8.02 -5.23
CA HIS A 74 -2.78 -7.50 -5.18
C HIS A 74 -2.90 -5.98 -5.32
N ARG A 75 -1.82 -5.23 -5.07
CA ARG A 75 -1.81 -3.76 -5.21
C ARG A 75 -1.84 -3.34 -6.68
N LEU A 76 -1.31 -4.16 -7.58
CA LEU A 76 -1.19 -3.96 -9.04
C LEU A 76 -0.50 -2.67 -9.50
N GLY A 77 -0.07 -1.81 -8.57
CA GLY A 77 0.89 -0.77 -8.80
C GLY A 77 1.12 0.11 -7.57
N GLU A 78 2.24 0.79 -7.57
CA GLU A 78 2.67 1.74 -6.56
C GLU A 78 2.84 3.11 -7.21
N ARG A 79 2.14 4.12 -6.69
CA ARG A 79 2.22 5.48 -7.23
C ARG A 79 3.54 6.12 -6.81
N ILE A 80 4.32 6.58 -7.78
CA ILE A 80 5.60 7.26 -7.55
C ILE A 80 5.43 8.76 -7.75
N THR A 81 4.76 9.16 -8.83
CA THR A 81 4.30 10.54 -9.04
C THR A 81 2.79 10.57 -9.31
N ASP A 82 2.21 11.75 -9.23
CA ASP A 82 0.78 11.95 -9.46
C ASP A 82 0.42 11.92 -10.96
N ASP A 83 1.40 11.79 -11.86
CA ASP A 83 1.18 11.75 -13.29
C ASP A 83 0.39 10.50 -13.74
N ILE A 84 -0.58 10.70 -14.62
CA ILE A 84 -1.29 9.62 -15.31
C ILE A 84 -0.83 9.60 -16.76
N VAL A 85 -0.11 8.54 -17.15
CA VAL A 85 0.45 8.37 -18.50
C VAL A 85 -0.36 7.41 -19.39
N SER A 86 -1.48 6.91 -18.88
CA SER A 86 -2.31 5.91 -19.53
C SER A 86 -3.79 6.28 -19.53
N GLN A 87 -4.57 5.54 -20.30
CA GLN A 87 -6.01 5.75 -20.43
C GLN A 87 -6.78 4.45 -20.28
N CYS A 88 -8.04 4.56 -19.90
CA CYS A 88 -8.97 3.45 -19.81
C CYS A 88 -9.11 2.77 -21.17
N HIS A 89 -8.92 1.46 -21.22
CA HIS A 89 -9.00 0.70 -22.47
C HIS A 89 -10.43 0.59 -23.04
N GLN A 90 -11.45 0.94 -22.25
CA GLN A 90 -12.86 0.85 -22.63
C GLN A 90 -13.46 2.20 -23.06
N CYS A 91 -13.13 3.30 -22.38
CA CYS A 91 -13.70 4.62 -22.66
C CYS A 91 -12.67 5.70 -23.07
N GLY A 92 -11.37 5.44 -22.93
CA GLY A 92 -10.32 6.40 -23.30
C GLY A 92 -10.07 7.52 -22.28
N LYS A 93 -10.82 7.58 -21.16
CA LYS A 93 -10.57 8.54 -20.09
C LYS A 93 -9.18 8.30 -19.44
N PRO A 94 -8.41 9.35 -19.09
CA PRO A 94 -7.15 9.18 -18.35
C PRO A 94 -7.35 8.39 -17.05
N CYS A 95 -6.62 7.28 -16.91
CA CYS A 95 -6.51 6.51 -15.67
C CYS A 95 -5.35 5.51 -15.75
N ASP A 96 -4.86 5.04 -14.60
CA ASP A 96 -3.74 4.11 -14.47
C ASP A 96 -4.04 2.90 -13.57
N ASN A 97 -5.34 2.62 -13.40
CA ASN A 97 -5.84 1.50 -12.62
C ASN A 97 -5.75 0.22 -13.44
N HIS A 98 -4.77 -0.60 -13.08
CA HIS A 98 -4.65 -1.97 -13.58
C HIS A 98 -5.71 -2.86 -12.92
N THR A 99 -6.45 -3.59 -13.75
CA THR A 99 -7.55 -4.47 -13.34
C THR A 99 -7.42 -5.81 -14.07
N ASN A 100 -7.65 -6.90 -13.34
CA ASN A 100 -7.87 -8.21 -13.95
C ASN A 100 -9.35 -8.38 -14.26
N CYS A 101 -9.66 -8.88 -15.46
CA CYS A 101 -11.02 -9.24 -15.82
C CYS A 101 -11.60 -10.22 -14.79
N LEU A 102 -12.81 -9.93 -14.27
CA LEU A 102 -13.50 -10.76 -13.28
C LEU A 102 -13.82 -12.17 -13.80
N ASN A 103 -13.99 -12.33 -15.11
CA ASN A 103 -14.20 -13.64 -15.72
C ASN A 103 -12.95 -14.51 -15.57
N ASP A 104 -13.05 -15.56 -14.74
CA ASP A 104 -12.02 -16.60 -14.53
C ASP A 104 -11.55 -17.27 -15.82
N GLY A 105 -12.39 -17.32 -16.86
CA GLY A 105 -12.00 -17.84 -18.18
C GLY A 105 -11.14 -16.88 -19.00
N CYS A 106 -10.96 -15.64 -18.57
CA CYS A 106 -10.31 -14.57 -19.31
C CYS A 106 -8.98 -14.13 -18.69
N HIS A 107 -8.98 -13.75 -17.41
CA HIS A 107 -7.81 -13.24 -16.67
C HIS A 107 -7.01 -12.12 -17.40
N LEU A 108 -7.64 -11.38 -18.32
CA LEU A 108 -6.99 -10.28 -19.00
C LEU A 108 -6.65 -9.18 -18.00
N LEU A 109 -5.37 -8.80 -17.92
CA LEU A 109 -4.93 -7.61 -17.21
C LEU A 109 -5.02 -6.40 -18.16
N PHE A 110 -5.77 -5.37 -17.78
CA PHE A 110 -6.03 -4.16 -18.60
C PHE A 110 -6.21 -2.91 -17.72
N ILE A 111 -6.33 -1.74 -18.33
CA ILE A 111 -6.53 -0.47 -17.61
C ILE A 111 -8.02 -0.11 -17.66
N GLN A 112 -8.62 0.14 -16.49
CA GLN A 112 -10.05 0.42 -16.35
C GLN A 112 -10.29 1.56 -15.35
N CYS A 113 -11.02 2.60 -15.76
CA CYS A 113 -11.47 3.66 -14.84
C CYS A 113 -12.62 3.16 -13.94
N ASP A 114 -12.88 3.88 -12.84
CA ASP A 114 -13.90 3.48 -11.87
C ASP A 114 -15.32 3.47 -12.46
N GLU A 115 -15.63 4.37 -13.42
CA GLU A 115 -16.94 4.36 -14.08
C GLU A 115 -17.13 3.09 -14.95
N CYS A 116 -16.12 2.73 -15.73
CA CYS A 116 -16.17 1.50 -16.54
C CYS A 116 -16.14 0.25 -15.66
N LYS A 117 -15.42 0.29 -14.53
CA LYS A 117 -15.42 -0.79 -13.55
C LYS A 117 -16.81 -1.02 -12.96
N ALA A 118 -17.54 0.04 -12.63
CA ALA A 118 -18.91 -0.05 -12.15
C ALA A 118 -19.87 -0.56 -13.25
N ALA A 119 -19.75 -0.04 -14.47
CA ALA A 119 -20.61 -0.42 -15.59
C ALA A 119 -20.37 -1.85 -16.11
N MET A 120 -19.12 -2.33 -16.04
CA MET A 120 -18.72 -3.62 -16.58
C MET A 120 -18.43 -4.67 -15.50
N GLU A 121 -18.66 -4.36 -14.22
CA GLU A 121 -18.39 -5.24 -13.08
C GLU A 121 -16.97 -5.85 -13.12
N ASN A 122 -15.94 -5.01 -13.31
CA ASN A 122 -14.53 -5.42 -13.53
C ASN A 122 -14.28 -6.29 -14.78
N CYS A 123 -15.22 -6.47 -15.69
CA CYS A 123 -15.02 -7.24 -16.92
C CYS A 123 -14.41 -6.39 -18.05
N CYS A 124 -13.58 -7.03 -18.88
CA CYS A 124 -12.95 -6.36 -20.01
C CYS A 124 -13.88 -6.16 -21.22
N SER A 125 -14.96 -6.94 -21.34
CA SER A 125 -15.89 -6.93 -22.46
C SER A 125 -17.30 -7.35 -22.01
N THR A 126 -18.30 -7.05 -22.85
CA THR A 126 -19.70 -7.46 -22.63
C THR A 126 -19.84 -8.98 -22.56
N GLU A 127 -19.16 -9.72 -23.45
CA GLU A 127 -19.08 -11.18 -23.40
C GLU A 127 -18.58 -11.69 -22.03
N CYS A 128 -17.56 -11.05 -21.44
CA CYS A 128 -17.06 -11.46 -20.13
C CYS A 128 -18.08 -11.15 -19.02
N LEU A 129 -18.77 -10.01 -19.11
CA LEU A 129 -19.82 -9.63 -18.18
C LEU A 129 -20.99 -10.65 -18.22
N GLU A 130 -21.46 -10.98 -19.42
CA GLU A 130 -22.51 -11.99 -19.63
C GLU A 130 -22.11 -13.34 -19.04
N ILE A 131 -20.87 -13.79 -19.26
CA ILE A 131 -20.36 -15.04 -18.68
C ILE A 131 -20.37 -14.99 -17.16
N THR A 132 -19.96 -13.88 -16.54
CA THR A 132 -19.96 -13.77 -15.06
C THR A 132 -21.35 -13.81 -14.45
N HIS A 133 -22.40 -13.52 -15.24
CA HIS A 133 -23.80 -13.55 -14.81
C HIS A 133 -24.46 -14.93 -15.02
N LEU A 134 -23.78 -15.87 -15.70
CA LEU A 134 -24.28 -17.24 -15.84
C LEU A 134 -24.17 -18.03 -14.51
N PRO A 135 -24.99 -19.08 -14.30
CA PRO A 135 -24.80 -19.99 -13.19
C PRO A 135 -23.39 -20.60 -13.18
N LEU A 136 -22.81 -20.78 -11.98
CA LEU A 136 -21.44 -21.27 -11.81
C LEU A 136 -21.17 -22.58 -12.60
N ALA A 137 -22.15 -23.48 -12.67
CA ALA A 137 -22.04 -24.72 -13.45
C ALA A 137 -21.78 -24.46 -14.95
N GLU A 138 -22.44 -23.46 -15.53
CA GLU A 138 -22.26 -23.07 -16.93
C GLU A 138 -20.93 -22.34 -17.14
N GLN A 139 -20.54 -21.46 -16.21
CA GLN A 139 -19.21 -20.84 -16.24
C GLN A 139 -18.08 -21.89 -16.25
N VAL A 140 -18.19 -22.91 -15.40
CA VAL A 140 -17.24 -24.03 -15.31
C VAL A 140 -17.21 -24.85 -16.62
N LYS A 141 -18.37 -25.10 -17.24
CA LYS A 141 -18.43 -25.77 -18.54
C LYS A 141 -17.74 -24.94 -19.63
N LEU A 142 -17.97 -23.63 -19.67
CA LEU A 142 -17.41 -22.74 -20.69
C LEU A 142 -15.89 -22.59 -20.60
N ARG A 143 -15.30 -22.74 -19.41
CA ARG A 143 -13.83 -22.69 -19.22
C ARG A 143 -13.15 -24.05 -19.38
N ARG A 144 -13.88 -25.15 -19.26
CA ARG A 144 -13.31 -26.51 -19.33
C ARG A 144 -12.63 -26.73 -20.68
N GLY A 145 -11.36 -27.14 -20.66
CA GLY A 145 -10.58 -27.44 -21.86
C GLY A 145 -10.03 -26.22 -22.61
N LYS A 146 -10.36 -24.98 -22.21
CA LYS A 146 -9.78 -23.77 -22.81
C LYS A 146 -8.47 -23.42 -22.13
N GLN A 147 -7.39 -23.37 -22.90
CA GLN A 147 -6.11 -22.82 -22.43
C GLN A 147 -6.05 -21.32 -22.72
N VAL A 148 -6.04 -20.51 -21.65
CA VAL A 148 -6.01 -19.04 -21.73
C VAL A 148 -4.57 -18.51 -21.86
N GLY A 149 -3.58 -19.40 -21.96
CA GLY A 149 -2.15 -19.14 -21.75
C GLY A 149 -1.60 -17.90 -22.44
N ASN A 150 -1.90 -17.68 -23.72
CA ASN A 150 -1.37 -16.52 -24.46
C ASN A 150 -2.06 -15.19 -24.12
N LYS A 151 -3.30 -15.20 -23.58
CA LYS A 151 -4.00 -13.98 -23.15
C LYS A 151 -3.47 -13.46 -21.81
N VAL A 152 -2.95 -14.35 -20.96
CA VAL A 152 -2.28 -13.99 -19.69
C VAL A 152 -1.06 -13.08 -19.93
N PHE A 153 -0.36 -13.25 -21.07
CA PHE A 153 0.83 -12.47 -21.40
C PHE A 153 0.54 -11.22 -22.27
N ARG A 154 -0.63 -11.13 -22.90
CA ARG A 154 -1.05 -10.00 -23.76
C ARG A 154 -1.77 -8.91 -22.97
N LYS A 155 -1.08 -8.35 -21.96
CA LYS A 155 -1.58 -7.24 -21.13
C LYS A 155 -2.15 -6.11 -22.00
N GLY A 156 -3.43 -5.78 -21.81
CA GLY A 156 -4.11 -4.68 -22.49
C GLY A 156 -4.33 -4.84 -24.00
N LYS A 157 -4.03 -6.00 -24.62
CA LYS A 157 -4.08 -6.21 -26.08
C LYS A 157 -5.16 -7.21 -26.49
N SER A 158 -6.35 -7.11 -25.90
CA SER A 158 -7.53 -7.86 -26.35
C SER A 158 -8.21 -7.12 -27.49
N GLU A 159 -8.73 -7.85 -28.48
CA GLU A 159 -9.51 -7.27 -29.57
C GLU A 159 -10.78 -6.57 -29.10
N ASN A 160 -11.30 -6.98 -27.94
CA ASN A 160 -12.51 -6.40 -27.36
C ASN A 160 -12.26 -5.04 -26.67
N LEU A 161 -11.01 -4.59 -26.56
CA LEU A 161 -10.65 -3.29 -26.00
C LEU A 161 -10.57 -2.24 -27.11
N LYS A 162 -11.28 -1.13 -26.92
CA LYS A 162 -11.36 -0.03 -27.91
C LYS A 162 -10.09 0.80 -27.96
N PHE A 163 -9.53 1.12 -26.79
CA PHE A 163 -8.37 2.00 -26.65
C PHE A 163 -7.14 1.19 -26.28
N LYS A 164 -6.44 0.64 -27.30
CA LYS A 164 -5.29 -0.28 -27.10
C LYS A 164 -3.94 0.43 -26.93
N HIS A 165 -3.86 1.73 -27.26
CA HIS A 165 -2.61 2.49 -27.36
C HIS A 165 -2.32 3.37 -26.14
N SER A 166 -2.41 2.81 -24.93
CA SER A 166 -2.06 3.52 -23.68
C SER A 166 -0.54 3.72 -23.48
N GLY A 167 0.23 3.87 -24.56
CA GLY A 167 1.70 3.80 -24.51
C GLY A 167 2.44 4.43 -25.69
N GLU A 168 1.76 5.18 -26.55
CA GLU A 168 2.47 6.23 -27.31
C GLU A 168 2.73 7.35 -26.31
N LEU A 169 3.89 7.26 -25.66
CA LEU A 169 4.33 8.22 -24.65
C LEU A 169 4.46 9.58 -25.32
N SER A 170 3.49 10.46 -25.12
CA SER A 170 3.78 11.88 -25.18
C SER A 170 4.71 12.20 -24.00
N ASP A 171 5.66 13.12 -24.17
CA ASP A 171 6.50 13.65 -23.08
C ASP A 171 5.68 14.39 -22.00
N LYS A 172 4.35 14.32 -22.07
CA LYS A 172 3.39 14.98 -21.20
C LYS A 172 2.41 13.95 -20.63
N PRO A 173 2.09 14.03 -19.33
CA PRO A 173 1.04 13.22 -18.73
C PRO A 173 -0.34 13.58 -19.30
N LEU A 174 -1.24 12.60 -19.35
CA LEU A 174 -2.62 12.78 -19.79
C LEU A 174 -3.49 13.48 -18.74
N ALA A 175 -3.17 13.28 -17.46
CA ALA A 175 -3.83 13.90 -16.33
C ALA A 175 -2.94 13.84 -15.08
N VAL A 176 -3.36 14.52 -14.02
CA VAL A 176 -2.81 14.37 -12.67
C VAL A 176 -3.83 13.63 -11.82
N ALA A 177 -3.39 12.59 -11.13
CA ALA A 177 -4.22 11.80 -10.23
C ALA A 177 -4.75 12.66 -9.09
N GLU A 178 -6.05 12.56 -8.84
CA GLU A 178 -6.65 13.20 -7.68
C GLU A 178 -6.09 12.56 -6.41
N LYS A 179 -5.56 13.39 -5.51
CA LYS A 179 -5.20 12.93 -4.17
C LYS A 179 -6.50 12.59 -3.47
N THR A 180 -6.73 11.30 -3.21
CA THR A 180 -7.85 10.85 -2.38
C THR A 180 -7.75 11.59 -1.05
N LYS A 181 -8.67 12.53 -0.79
CA LYS A 181 -8.87 13.07 0.56
C LYS A 181 -9.15 11.88 1.43
N ASP A 182 -8.24 11.54 2.35
CA ASP A 182 -8.35 10.37 3.22
C ASP A 182 -9.75 10.27 3.81
N ILE A 183 -10.59 9.37 3.27
CA ILE A 183 -11.93 9.06 3.82
C ILE A 183 -11.77 8.39 5.19
N ARG A 184 -10.58 7.87 5.48
CA ARG A 184 -10.14 7.52 6.83
C ARG A 184 -9.19 8.59 7.35
N GLN A 185 -9.74 9.74 7.71
CA GLN A 185 -9.23 10.36 8.92
C GLN A 185 -9.35 9.28 10.00
N LYS A 186 -8.25 8.61 10.36
CA LYS A 186 -8.13 8.09 11.73
C LYS A 186 -8.51 9.29 12.56
N ILE A 187 -9.67 9.26 13.23
CA ILE A 187 -10.01 10.26 14.22
C ILE A 187 -8.77 10.28 15.11
N LYS A 188 -7.97 11.35 15.01
CA LYS A 188 -6.79 11.51 15.85
C LYS A 188 -7.37 11.75 17.22
N VAL A 189 -7.65 10.66 17.94
CA VAL A 189 -8.01 10.71 19.35
C VAL A 189 -6.91 11.53 20.00
N LYS A 190 -7.22 12.77 20.35
CA LYS A 190 -6.26 13.64 21.00
C LYS A 190 -6.00 12.99 22.35
N LYS A 191 -4.77 12.56 22.58
CA LYS A 191 -4.39 11.93 23.84
C LYS A 191 -3.26 12.71 24.48
N VAL A 192 -3.36 12.91 25.77
CA VAL A 192 -2.33 13.56 26.58
C VAL A 192 -1.68 12.49 27.44
N LEU A 193 -0.36 12.41 27.41
CA LEU A 193 0.39 11.51 28.29
C LEU A 193 0.18 11.97 29.72
N LEU A 194 -0.35 11.11 30.59
CA LEU A 194 -0.53 11.41 32.01
C LEU A 194 0.66 10.93 32.85
N GLY A 195 1.19 9.75 32.55
CA GLY A 195 2.16 9.11 33.42
C GLY A 195 2.67 7.76 32.92
N LYS A 196 3.39 7.04 33.78
CA LYS A 196 4.00 5.74 33.49
C LYS A 196 3.56 4.69 34.51
N ALA A 197 3.53 3.43 34.08
CA ALA A 197 3.27 2.30 34.96
C ALA A 197 4.48 2.01 35.84
N GLU A 198 4.27 1.92 37.16
CA GLU A 198 5.31 1.59 38.14
C GLU A 198 5.19 0.14 38.63
N HIS A 199 3.98 -0.41 38.71
CA HIS A 199 3.78 -1.81 39.09
C HIS A 199 2.41 -2.35 38.63
N TYR A 200 2.25 -3.67 38.59
CA TYR A 200 0.97 -4.33 38.37
C TYR A 200 0.79 -5.53 39.30
N TYR A 201 -0.26 -5.52 40.10
CA TYR A 201 -0.59 -6.56 41.07
C TYR A 201 -1.50 -7.62 40.44
N VAL A 202 -0.91 -8.70 39.92
CA VAL A 202 -1.62 -9.73 39.12
C VAL A 202 -2.82 -10.35 39.85
N LYS A 203 -2.71 -10.64 41.15
CA LYS A 203 -3.80 -11.27 41.93
C LYS A 203 -5.00 -10.35 42.16
N ALA A 204 -4.73 -9.05 42.33
CA ALA A 204 -5.76 -8.05 42.58
C ALA A 204 -6.25 -7.36 41.30
N GLN A 205 -5.58 -7.59 40.17
CA GLN A 205 -5.80 -6.89 38.90
C GLN A 205 -5.72 -5.36 39.05
N VAL A 206 -4.77 -4.87 39.86
CA VAL A 206 -4.59 -3.43 40.13
C VAL A 206 -3.28 -2.95 39.50
N GLY A 207 -3.36 -1.87 38.73
CA GLY A 207 -2.19 -1.16 38.21
C GLY A 207 -1.79 0.01 39.10
N LEU A 208 -0.49 0.18 39.33
CA LEU A 208 0.11 1.35 40.01
C LEU A 208 0.76 2.25 38.96
N PHE A 209 0.36 3.51 38.93
CA PHE A 209 0.84 4.52 37.98
C PHE A 209 1.32 5.77 38.72
N VAL A 210 2.38 6.39 38.20
CA VAL A 210 2.86 7.70 38.67
C VAL A 210 2.40 8.75 37.67
N ILE A 211 1.68 9.77 38.15
CA ILE A 211 1.19 10.88 37.33
C ILE A 211 2.31 11.93 37.17
N GLU A 212 2.67 12.25 35.93
CA GLU A 212 3.81 13.13 35.61
C GLU A 212 3.38 14.48 34.99
N ASN A 213 2.26 14.54 34.27
CA ASN A 213 1.98 15.70 33.40
C ASN A 213 0.68 16.47 33.71
N GLN A 214 -0.43 15.78 33.98
CA GLN A 214 -1.74 16.42 34.16
C GLN A 214 -2.58 15.69 35.20
N GLU A 215 -3.53 16.39 35.80
CA GLU A 215 -4.48 15.82 36.75
C GLU A 215 -5.38 14.76 36.09
N LEU A 216 -5.68 13.71 36.85
CA LEU A 216 -6.55 12.60 36.46
C LEU A 216 -7.77 12.60 37.39
N ASN A 217 -8.96 12.51 36.81
CA ASN A 217 -10.22 12.48 37.57
C ASN A 217 -10.98 11.18 37.30
N VAL A 218 -11.73 10.73 38.31
CA VAL A 218 -12.70 9.64 38.14
C VAL A 218 -13.74 10.05 37.07
N GLY A 219 -14.02 9.15 36.13
CA GLY A 219 -14.87 9.37 34.96
C GLY A 219 -14.09 9.70 33.68
N ASP A 220 -12.78 9.97 33.76
CA ASP A 220 -11.97 10.20 32.57
C ASP A 220 -11.79 8.91 31.74
N SER A 221 -11.86 9.05 30.41
CA SER A 221 -11.45 8.01 29.47
C SER A 221 -9.92 7.98 29.39
N ILE A 222 -9.32 6.85 29.72
CA ILE A 222 -7.88 6.67 29.72
C ILE A 222 -7.47 5.56 28.73
N LEU A 223 -6.24 5.68 28.23
CA LEU A 223 -5.62 4.75 27.33
C LEU A 223 -4.29 4.28 27.92
N ILE A 224 -4.13 2.98 28.10
CA ILE A 224 -2.86 2.34 28.44
C ILE A 224 -2.26 1.82 27.14
N SER A 225 -1.03 2.26 26.83
CA SER A 225 -0.36 1.93 25.58
C SER A 225 1.07 1.43 25.84
N GLY A 226 1.39 0.28 25.27
CA GLY A 226 2.72 -0.32 25.40
C GLY A 226 3.05 -1.33 24.29
N PRO A 227 4.34 -1.67 24.13
CA PRO A 227 4.81 -2.51 23.01
C PRO A 227 4.21 -3.92 23.02
N THR A 228 3.95 -4.48 24.20
CA THR A 228 3.35 -5.83 24.35
C THR A 228 1.87 -5.80 24.69
N THR A 229 1.42 -4.76 25.39
CA THR A 229 0.04 -4.64 25.88
C THR A 229 -0.91 -4.13 24.79
N GLY A 230 -0.36 -3.51 23.73
CA GLY A 230 -1.15 -2.85 22.71
C GLY A 230 -1.78 -1.56 23.23
N ASN A 231 -2.88 -1.13 22.62
CA ASN A 231 -3.68 0.00 23.06
C ASN A 231 -4.94 -0.54 23.75
N GLN A 232 -5.10 -0.23 25.03
CA GLN A 232 -6.25 -0.64 25.83
C GLN A 232 -6.93 0.59 26.42
N GLU A 233 -8.21 0.75 26.13
CA GLU A 233 -9.02 1.89 26.57
C GLU A 233 -9.93 1.45 27.73
N LEU A 234 -10.04 2.30 28.75
CA LEU A 234 -10.96 2.10 29.86
C LEU A 234 -11.47 3.44 30.39
N VAL A 235 -12.62 3.41 31.06
CA VAL A 235 -13.15 4.55 31.81
C VAL A 235 -12.76 4.36 33.27
N LEU A 236 -12.22 5.40 33.89
CA LEU A 236 -11.78 5.31 35.28
C LEU A 236 -12.99 5.37 36.23
N GLU A 237 -13.41 4.24 36.79
CA GLU A 237 -14.56 4.20 37.70
C GLU A 237 -14.20 4.54 39.15
N LYS A 238 -13.05 4.06 39.61
CA LYS A 238 -12.55 4.26 40.99
C LYS A 238 -11.03 4.35 40.97
N MET A 239 -10.47 5.18 41.84
CA MET A 239 -9.02 5.24 42.04
C MET A 239 -8.66 5.55 43.49
N PHE A 240 -7.48 5.09 43.88
CA PHE A 240 -6.84 5.44 45.14
C PHE A 240 -5.60 6.25 44.85
N VAL A 241 -5.45 7.38 45.54
CA VAL A 241 -4.34 8.30 45.42
C VAL A 241 -3.52 8.20 46.70
N ASN A 242 -2.26 7.78 46.58
CA ASN A 242 -1.35 7.52 47.70
C ASN A 242 -1.97 6.61 48.79
N GLY A 243 -2.84 5.68 48.39
CA GLY A 243 -3.50 4.71 49.27
C GLY A 243 -4.83 5.16 49.87
N THR A 244 -5.32 6.38 49.60
CA THR A 244 -6.63 6.86 50.05
C THR A 244 -7.57 7.01 48.86
N GLU A 245 -8.86 6.65 49.01
CA GLU A 245 -9.86 6.84 47.96
C GLU A 245 -10.05 8.35 47.70
N SER A 246 -9.85 8.77 46.45
CA SER A 246 -9.94 10.17 46.03
C SER A 246 -10.48 10.25 44.61
N SER A 247 -11.25 11.29 44.33
CA SER A 247 -11.86 11.54 43.01
C SER A 247 -10.92 12.28 42.04
N SER A 248 -9.82 12.86 42.53
CA SER A 248 -8.82 13.58 41.73
C SER A 248 -7.39 13.25 42.16
N ALA A 249 -6.47 13.12 41.19
CA ALA A 249 -5.03 12.90 41.40
C ALA A 249 -4.22 14.01 40.73
N LYS A 250 -3.16 14.48 41.40
CA LYS A 250 -2.29 15.57 40.90
C LYS A 250 -0.96 15.04 40.36
N VAL A 251 -0.22 15.92 39.70
CA VAL A 251 1.15 15.62 39.25
C VAL A 251 2.04 15.28 40.45
N GLY A 252 2.73 14.15 40.36
CA GLY A 252 3.56 13.58 41.42
C GLY A 252 2.87 12.50 42.26
N ASP A 253 1.55 12.34 42.15
CA ASP A 253 0.83 11.33 42.92
C ASP A 253 0.98 9.93 42.35
N LYS A 254 0.93 8.95 43.27
CA LYS A 254 0.83 7.53 42.95
C LYS A 254 -0.63 7.11 42.95
N VAL A 255 -1.12 6.65 41.81
CA VAL A 255 -2.51 6.27 41.62
C VAL A 255 -2.61 4.78 41.39
N THR A 256 -3.54 4.12 42.09
CA THR A 256 -3.89 2.73 41.86
C THR A 256 -5.36 2.58 41.49
N PHE A 257 -5.63 1.80 40.45
CA PHE A 257 -6.99 1.45 40.03
C PHE A 257 -7.02 0.07 39.37
N GLU A 258 -8.22 -0.48 39.24
CA GLU A 258 -8.45 -1.79 38.65
C GLU A 258 -8.21 -1.77 37.14
N VAL A 259 -7.44 -2.73 36.64
CA VAL A 259 -7.11 -2.91 35.24
C VAL A 259 -7.25 -4.41 34.90
N PRO A 260 -8.23 -4.82 34.09
CA PRO A 260 -8.55 -6.23 33.86
C PRO A 260 -7.53 -6.97 32.96
N PHE A 261 -6.43 -6.32 32.61
CA PHE A 261 -5.37 -6.85 31.75
C PHE A 261 -3.99 -6.54 32.32
N ARG A 262 -3.00 -7.36 31.93
CA ARG A 262 -1.67 -7.31 32.53
C ARG A 262 -0.83 -6.14 31.99
N VAL A 263 -0.61 -5.14 32.83
CA VAL A 263 0.24 -3.97 32.53
C VAL A 263 1.73 -4.30 32.70
N ARG A 264 2.60 -3.68 31.88
CA ARG A 264 4.07 -3.74 31.98
C ARG A 264 4.64 -2.38 32.37
N LEU A 265 5.84 -2.37 32.95
CA LEU A 265 6.56 -1.16 33.35
C LEU A 265 6.87 -0.21 32.18
N SER A 266 6.96 -0.75 30.96
CA SER A 266 7.13 0.04 29.73
C SER A 266 5.87 0.76 29.28
N ASP A 267 4.72 0.44 29.88
CA ASP A 267 3.43 0.96 29.45
C ASP A 267 3.24 2.39 29.95
N LYS A 268 2.62 3.20 29.09
CA LYS A 268 2.34 4.60 29.34
C LYS A 268 0.84 4.81 29.49
N LEU A 269 0.47 5.68 30.43
CA LEU A 269 -0.91 6.06 30.70
C LEU A 269 -1.21 7.38 29.98
N PHE A 270 -2.30 7.42 29.23
CA PHE A 270 -2.78 8.61 28.52
C PHE A 270 -4.22 8.92 28.91
N LYS A 271 -4.58 10.21 28.89
CA LYS A 271 -5.97 10.68 28.91
C LYS A 271 -6.46 10.86 27.48
N ILE A 272 -7.63 10.33 27.17
CA ILE A 272 -8.32 10.59 25.91
C ILE A 272 -9.08 11.90 26.05
N ILE A 273 -8.81 12.84 25.15
CA ILE A 273 -9.53 14.10 24.98
C ILE A 273 -10.38 13.93 23.72
N SER A 274 -11.70 13.95 23.90
CA SER A 274 -12.66 14.03 22.79
C SER A 274 -12.58 15.38 22.09
#